data_AF-A0A7C6ZHM3-F1
#
_entry.id   AF-A0A7C6ZHM3-F1
#
_cell.length_a   1.000
_cell.length_b   1.000
_cell.length_c   1.000
_cell.angle_alpha   90.00
_cell.angle_beta   90.00
_cell.angle_gamma   90.00
#
_symmetry.space_group_name_H-M   'P 1'
#
loop_
_entity.id
_entity.type
_entity.pdbx_description
1 polymer ?
#
loop_
_entity_poly.entity_id
_entity_poly.type
_entity_poly.pdbx_seq_one_letter_code
_entity_poly.pdbx_strand_id
1 'polypeptide(L)'
;MHVLTRKISMAKVVCLLWLLLFLIVSGFGCSKTPSPDQVVTEFLEKLKQWDYEALPGYFAEEKNIRDLESSFEGALRQEEDAFTAEAYRKAFSEKLDFKVISSKTEGNTAEVKVEITSINMPRVVADVVGKALPMAFAAAFGDEKTRGDVEKMTEQMFLNAITDPNAPVATTSAVFPLKKVDGQWKISGDEEFGESLVNALTGNLGKALEVWSNPALVALGRKAFAEGHPLGWRYSKNLKPSGNSS
;
A
#
# COMPACT_ATOMS: atom_id res chain seq x y z
N MET A 1 30.55 -16.91 -69.66
CA MET A 1 29.91 -16.25 -68.50
C MET A 1 28.86 -15.27 -69.02
N HIS A 2 27.58 -15.67 -69.10
CA HIS A 2 26.48 -14.77 -69.45
C HIS A 2 25.62 -14.58 -68.20
N VAL A 3 25.79 -13.45 -67.52
CA VAL A 3 24.91 -13.04 -66.43
C VAL A 3 23.68 -12.40 -67.08
N LEU A 4 22.57 -13.14 -67.09
CA LEU A 4 21.26 -12.65 -67.54
C LEU A 4 20.69 -11.71 -66.46
N THR A 5 20.87 -10.40 -66.64
CA THR A 5 20.15 -9.41 -65.84
C THR A 5 18.73 -9.25 -66.38
N ARG A 6 17.77 -9.96 -65.77
CA ARG A 6 16.34 -9.73 -66.02
C ARG A 6 15.99 -8.30 -65.57
N LYS A 7 15.74 -7.40 -66.53
CA LYS A 7 15.19 -6.06 -66.25
C LYS A 7 13.82 -6.21 -65.59
N ILE A 8 13.77 -5.98 -64.27
CA ILE A 8 12.51 -5.87 -63.55
C ILE A 8 11.85 -4.57 -64.01
N SER A 9 10.66 -4.66 -64.58
CA SER A 9 9.91 -3.47 -65.03
C SER A 9 9.59 -2.60 -63.82
N MET A 10 9.90 -1.29 -63.90
CA MET A 10 9.64 -0.29 -62.86
C MET A 10 8.20 -0.34 -62.34
N ALA A 11 7.21 -0.64 -63.20
CA ALA A 11 5.81 -0.80 -62.81
C ALA A 11 5.58 -1.94 -61.81
N LYS A 12 6.36 -3.03 -61.90
CA LYS A 12 6.27 -4.18 -60.98
C LYS A 12 6.89 -3.84 -59.63
N VAL A 13 7.96 -3.04 -59.61
CA VAL A 13 8.58 -2.55 -58.37
C VAL A 13 7.64 -1.59 -57.64
N VAL A 14 7.01 -0.68 -58.37
CA VAL A 14 6.02 0.27 -57.81
C VAL A 14 4.79 -0.47 -57.27
N CYS A 15 4.27 -1.47 -57.98
CA CYS A 15 3.17 -2.32 -57.49
C CYS A 15 3.56 -3.10 -56.22
N LEU A 16 4.76 -3.68 -56.18
CA LEU A 16 5.25 -4.43 -55.01
C LEU A 16 5.43 -3.51 -53.79
N LEU A 17 5.93 -2.28 -53.98
CA LEU A 17 6.07 -1.29 -52.91
C LEU A 17 4.70 -0.82 -52.38
N TRP A 18 3.71 -0.62 -53.26
CA TRP A 18 2.35 -0.29 -52.85
C TRP A 18 1.65 -1.43 -52.09
N LEU A 19 1.87 -2.69 -52.50
CA LEU A 19 1.36 -3.86 -51.79
C LEU A 19 2.02 -4.03 -50.41
N LEU A 20 3.33 -3.79 -50.29
CA LEU A 20 4.05 -3.81 -49.01
C LEU A 20 3.57 -2.69 -48.08
N LEU A 21 3.31 -1.49 -48.61
CA LEU A 21 2.78 -0.37 -47.84
C LEU A 21 1.36 -0.66 -47.32
N PHE A 22 0.50 -1.28 -48.14
CA PHE A 22 -0.83 -1.74 -47.73
C PHE A 22 -0.76 -2.86 -46.67
N LEU A 23 0.24 -3.74 -46.73
CA LEU A 23 0.46 -4.81 -45.74
C LEU A 23 0.89 -4.25 -44.37
N ILE A 24 1.67 -3.16 -44.36
CA ILE A 24 2.12 -2.48 -43.13
C ILE A 24 0.96 -1.71 -42.47
N VAL A 25 0.05 -1.12 -43.27
CA VAL A 25 -1.12 -0.38 -42.74
C VAL A 25 -2.21 -1.32 -42.23
N SER A 26 -2.32 -2.54 -42.76
CA SER A 26 -3.28 -3.56 -42.27
C SER A 26 -2.84 -4.28 -40.99
N GLY A 27 -1.61 -4.03 -40.50
CA GLY A 27 -1.06 -4.62 -39.28
C GLY A 27 -1.45 -3.95 -37.95
N PHE A 28 -2.12 -2.79 -37.96
CA PHE A 28 -2.49 -2.05 -36.73
C PHE A 28 -3.94 -2.32 -36.24
N GLY A 29 -4.55 -3.41 -36.69
CA GLY A 29 -5.95 -3.77 -36.40
C GLY A 29 -6.19 -4.64 -35.17
N CYS A 30 -5.28 -4.67 -34.20
CA CYS A 30 -5.53 -5.34 -32.92
C CYS A 30 -4.89 -4.54 -31.77
N SER A 31 -5.37 -3.31 -31.55
CA SER A 31 -5.27 -2.70 -30.22
C SER A 31 -6.15 -3.55 -29.29
N LYS A 32 -5.61 -4.68 -28.80
CA LYS A 32 -6.30 -5.47 -27.77
C LYS A 32 -6.45 -4.56 -26.57
N THR A 33 -7.65 -4.05 -26.35
CA THR A 33 -8.01 -3.47 -25.05
C THR A 33 -7.62 -4.50 -23.99
N PRO A 34 -6.80 -4.14 -22.99
CA PRO A 34 -6.42 -5.06 -21.94
C PRO A 34 -7.67 -5.68 -21.31
N SER A 35 -7.63 -6.98 -21.04
CA SER A 35 -8.69 -7.66 -20.29
C SER A 35 -8.77 -7.15 -18.84
N PRO A 36 -9.88 -7.36 -18.12
CA PRO A 36 -10.03 -6.88 -16.74
C PRO A 36 -8.89 -7.33 -15.82
N ASP A 37 -8.46 -8.59 -15.94
CA ASP A 37 -7.34 -9.16 -15.18
C ASP A 37 -6.00 -8.52 -15.55
N GLN A 38 -5.78 -8.19 -16.83
CA GLN A 38 -4.59 -7.43 -17.24
C GLN A 38 -4.59 -6.01 -16.66
N VAL A 39 -5.72 -5.30 -16.70
CA VAL A 39 -5.83 -3.95 -16.10
C VAL A 39 -5.49 -3.98 -14.62
N VAL A 40 -6.03 -4.95 -13.87
CA VAL A 40 -5.76 -5.09 -12.42
C VAL A 40 -4.31 -5.49 -12.15
N THR A 41 -3.74 -6.38 -12.96
CA THR A 41 -2.34 -6.81 -12.82
C THR A 41 -1.39 -5.64 -13.06
N GLU A 42 -1.56 -4.90 -14.15
CA GLU A 42 -0.75 -3.73 -14.47
C GLU A 42 -0.89 -2.64 -13.40
N PHE A 43 -2.11 -2.40 -12.89
CA PHE A 43 -2.36 -1.47 -11.79
C PHE A 43 -1.55 -1.85 -10.54
N LEU A 44 -1.59 -3.12 -10.13
CA LEU A 44 -0.86 -3.62 -8.97
C LEU A 44 0.67 -3.61 -9.18
N GLU A 45 1.14 -3.85 -10.40
CA GLU A 45 2.55 -3.71 -10.77
C GLU A 45 3.03 -2.26 -10.63
N LYS A 46 2.23 -1.28 -11.08
CA LYS A 46 2.52 0.15 -10.93
C LYS A 46 2.58 0.58 -9.47
N LEU A 47 1.65 0.10 -8.65
CA LEU A 47 1.69 0.30 -7.20
C LEU A 47 2.96 -0.30 -6.57
N LYS A 48 3.31 -1.53 -6.93
CA LYS A 48 4.53 -2.20 -6.43
C LYS A 48 5.81 -1.45 -6.80
N GLN A 49 5.80 -0.73 -7.93
CA GLN A 49 6.88 0.10 -8.43
C GLN A 49 6.86 1.54 -7.88
N TRP A 50 5.88 1.91 -7.06
CA TRP A 50 5.68 3.28 -6.58
C TRP A 50 5.44 4.30 -7.71
N ASP A 51 4.89 3.85 -8.85
CA ASP A 51 4.58 4.68 -10.03
C ASP A 51 3.18 5.29 -9.88
N TYR A 52 3.04 6.23 -8.94
CA TYR A 52 1.76 6.91 -8.65
C TYR A 52 1.27 7.77 -9.82
N GLU A 53 2.18 8.28 -10.65
CA GLU A 53 1.85 9.09 -11.83
C GLU A 53 1.05 8.29 -12.87
N ALA A 54 1.25 6.97 -12.94
CA ALA A 54 0.51 6.09 -13.85
C ALA A 54 -0.87 5.67 -13.34
N LEU A 55 -1.14 5.73 -12.03
CA LEU A 55 -2.37 5.20 -11.42
C LEU A 55 -3.66 5.88 -11.90
N PRO A 56 -3.71 7.21 -12.17
CA PRO A 56 -4.92 7.85 -12.66
C PRO A 56 -5.52 7.20 -13.90
N GLY A 57 -4.67 6.64 -14.77
CA GLY A 57 -5.09 5.96 -15.99
C GLY A 57 -5.88 4.67 -15.76
N TYR A 58 -5.89 4.10 -14.56
CA TYR A 58 -6.56 2.84 -14.26
C TYR A 58 -7.98 2.99 -13.70
N PHE A 59 -8.35 4.17 -13.20
CA PHE A 59 -9.65 4.38 -12.55
C PHE A 59 -10.66 5.03 -13.48
N ALA A 60 -11.94 4.77 -13.19
CA ALA A 60 -13.04 5.38 -13.90
C ALA A 60 -13.40 6.77 -13.38
N GLU A 61 -13.02 7.09 -12.14
CA GLU A 61 -13.32 8.36 -11.46
C GLU A 61 -12.06 8.89 -10.78
N GLU A 62 -11.71 10.16 -11.05
CA GLU A 62 -10.48 10.78 -10.54
C GLU A 62 -10.42 10.85 -9.01
N LYS A 63 -11.57 11.03 -8.35
CA LYS A 63 -11.65 11.15 -6.87
C LYS A 63 -11.07 9.91 -6.16
N ASN A 64 -11.28 8.73 -6.72
CA ASN A 64 -10.87 7.45 -6.12
C ASN A 64 -9.34 7.33 -6.02
N ILE A 65 -8.59 8.00 -6.92
CA ILE A 65 -7.13 8.03 -6.87
C ILE A 65 -6.63 8.94 -5.75
N ARG A 66 -7.29 10.09 -5.54
CA ARG A 66 -6.89 11.06 -4.51
C ARG A 66 -7.07 10.48 -3.11
N ASP A 67 -8.11 9.67 -2.92
CA ASP A 67 -8.37 9.00 -1.64
C ASP A 67 -7.35 7.87 -1.41
N LEU A 68 -6.97 7.15 -2.47
CA LEU A 68 -5.91 6.13 -2.42
C LEU A 68 -4.54 6.75 -2.11
N GLU A 69 -4.16 7.81 -2.83
CA GLU A 69 -2.90 8.52 -2.66
C GLU A 69 -2.78 9.13 -1.26
N SER A 70 -3.82 9.85 -0.79
CA SER A 70 -3.82 10.44 0.55
C SER A 70 -3.74 9.40 1.66
N SER A 71 -4.37 8.23 1.48
CA SER A 71 -4.28 7.12 2.43
C SER A 71 -2.89 6.48 2.45
N PHE A 72 -2.25 6.31 1.29
CA PHE A 72 -0.88 5.82 1.19
C PHE A 72 0.13 6.79 1.78
N GLU A 73 -0.01 8.08 1.48
CA GLU A 73 0.80 9.12 2.10
C GLU A 73 0.59 9.12 3.61
N GLY A 74 -0.65 9.12 4.10
CA GLY A 74 -0.93 9.09 5.54
C GLY A 74 -0.33 7.88 6.26
N ALA A 75 -0.29 6.71 5.61
CA ALA A 75 0.29 5.49 6.18
C ALA A 75 1.82 5.48 6.23
N LEU A 76 2.50 6.29 5.40
CA LEU A 76 3.95 6.20 5.17
C LEU A 76 4.72 7.51 5.45
N ARG A 77 4.02 8.62 5.67
CA ARG A 77 4.59 9.98 5.82
C ARG A 77 5.01 10.34 7.24
N GLN A 78 5.41 9.36 8.05
CA GLN A 78 5.96 9.65 9.39
C GLN A 78 7.47 9.90 9.41
N GLU A 79 8.18 9.76 8.28
CA GLU A 79 9.64 9.73 8.27
C GLU A 79 10.20 10.99 7.58
N GLU A 80 10.91 11.83 8.33
CA GLU A 80 11.55 13.05 7.82
C GLU A 80 12.82 12.76 7.00
N ASP A 81 13.41 11.56 7.12
CA ASP A 81 14.66 11.20 6.46
C ASP A 81 14.46 10.29 5.24
N ALA A 82 15.22 10.60 4.18
CA ALA A 82 15.10 9.94 2.87
C ALA A 82 15.57 8.48 2.88
N PHE A 83 16.50 8.11 3.77
CA PHE A 83 17.03 6.74 3.85
C PHE A 83 15.97 5.80 4.41
N THR A 84 15.29 6.24 5.46
CA THR A 84 14.25 5.48 6.09
C THR A 84 13.04 5.33 5.16
N ALA A 85 12.63 6.39 4.48
CA ALA A 85 11.61 6.33 3.43
C ALA A 85 11.95 5.32 2.32
N GLU A 86 13.21 5.27 1.86
CA GLU A 86 13.66 4.30 0.86
C GLU A 86 13.60 2.86 1.40
N ALA A 87 14.01 2.65 2.65
CA ALA A 87 13.95 1.34 3.30
C ALA A 87 12.51 0.82 3.45
N TYR A 88 11.56 1.68 3.82
CA TYR A 88 10.14 1.34 3.82
C TYR A 88 9.66 0.93 2.42
N ARG A 89 9.94 1.76 1.41
CA ARG A 89 9.51 1.48 0.03
C ARG A 89 10.04 0.14 -0.44
N LYS A 90 11.32 -0.12 -0.21
CA LYS A 90 11.97 -1.38 -0.54
C LYS A 90 11.33 -2.55 0.19
N ALA A 91 11.13 -2.45 1.51
CA ALA A 91 10.53 -3.51 2.32
C ALA A 91 9.12 -3.89 1.81
N PHE A 92 8.26 -2.89 1.57
CA PHE A 92 6.92 -3.16 1.05
C PHE A 92 6.97 -3.72 -0.38
N SER A 93 7.78 -3.16 -1.28
CA SER A 93 7.90 -3.69 -2.65
C SER A 93 8.43 -5.12 -2.71
N GLU A 94 9.41 -5.48 -1.88
CA GLU A 94 9.99 -6.84 -1.88
C GLU A 94 9.02 -7.88 -1.34
N LYS A 95 8.15 -7.51 -0.41
CA LYS A 95 7.18 -8.41 0.24
C LYS A 95 5.80 -8.40 -0.42
N LEU A 96 5.50 -7.38 -1.21
CA LEU A 96 4.24 -7.28 -1.93
C LEU A 96 4.22 -8.24 -3.13
N ASP A 97 3.29 -9.18 -3.11
CA ASP A 97 3.02 -10.09 -4.22
C ASP A 97 1.51 -10.18 -4.48
N PHE A 98 1.13 -10.53 -5.70
CA PHE A 98 -0.27 -10.62 -6.08
C PHE A 98 -0.54 -11.75 -7.06
N LYS A 99 -1.71 -12.37 -6.92
CA LYS A 99 -2.15 -13.47 -7.76
C LYS A 99 -3.62 -13.31 -8.12
N VAL A 100 -3.90 -13.19 -9.42
CA VAL A 100 -5.28 -13.23 -9.91
C VAL A 100 -5.85 -14.64 -9.73
N ILE A 101 -6.97 -14.73 -9.02
CA ILE A 101 -7.66 -15.99 -8.73
C ILE A 101 -8.79 -16.24 -9.71
N SER A 102 -9.52 -15.19 -10.07
CA SER A 102 -10.61 -15.27 -11.04
C SER A 102 -10.91 -13.92 -11.66
N SER A 103 -11.40 -13.95 -12.89
CA SER A 103 -11.91 -12.77 -13.61
C SER A 103 -13.29 -13.13 -14.17
N LYS A 104 -14.31 -12.35 -13.83
CA LYS A 104 -15.69 -12.55 -14.27
C LYS A 104 -16.17 -11.29 -14.97
N THR A 105 -16.68 -11.42 -16.20
CA THR A 105 -17.17 -10.30 -16.99
C THR A 105 -18.66 -10.47 -17.26
N GLU A 106 -19.43 -9.41 -17.01
CA GLU A 106 -20.88 -9.35 -17.24
C GLU A 106 -21.22 -8.06 -17.99
N GLY A 107 -21.32 -8.16 -19.32
CA GLY A 107 -21.60 -7.00 -20.16
C GLY A 107 -20.50 -5.93 -20.07
N ASN A 108 -20.83 -4.80 -19.43
CA ASN A 108 -19.93 -3.66 -19.26
C ASN A 108 -19.30 -3.58 -17.86
N THR A 109 -19.49 -4.60 -17.01
CA THR A 109 -18.85 -4.71 -15.70
C THR A 109 -17.99 -5.95 -15.62
N ALA A 110 -17.01 -5.94 -14.72
CA ALA A 110 -16.20 -7.10 -14.40
C ALA A 110 -15.78 -7.08 -12.92
N GLU A 111 -15.52 -8.27 -12.39
CA GLU A 111 -14.96 -8.49 -11.06
C GLU A 111 -13.70 -9.33 -11.18
N VAL A 112 -12.59 -8.83 -10.65
CA VAL A 112 -11.33 -9.55 -10.59
C VAL A 112 -10.98 -9.83 -9.14
N LYS A 113 -10.91 -11.10 -8.77
CA LYS A 113 -10.48 -11.52 -7.43
C LYS A 113 -8.98 -11.74 -7.43
N VAL A 114 -8.30 -11.10 -6.48
CA VAL A 114 -6.84 -11.15 -6.32
C VAL A 114 -6.50 -11.56 -4.89
N GLU A 115 -5.52 -12.44 -4.74
CA GLU A 115 -4.80 -12.64 -3.48
C GLU A 115 -3.63 -11.66 -3.44
N ILE A 116 -3.57 -10.83 -2.41
CA ILE A 116 -2.50 -9.86 -2.16
C ILE A 116 -1.73 -10.34 -0.95
N THR A 117 -0.43 -10.59 -1.12
CA THR A 117 0.48 -10.92 -0.03
C THR A 117 1.31 -9.70 0.30
N SER A 118 1.35 -9.30 1.57
CA SER A 118 2.17 -8.19 2.07
C SER A 118 2.70 -8.51 3.47
N ILE A 119 3.51 -7.61 4.04
CA ILE A 119 4.01 -7.73 5.42
C ILE A 119 2.82 -7.87 6.38
N ASN A 120 2.93 -8.73 7.39
CA ASN A 120 1.93 -8.84 8.44
C ASN A 120 2.20 -7.78 9.51
N MET A 121 1.71 -6.56 9.27
CA MET A 121 1.93 -5.44 10.19
C MET A 121 1.36 -5.67 11.59
N PRO A 122 0.18 -6.30 11.79
CA PRO A 122 -0.27 -6.68 13.12
C PRO A 122 0.76 -7.49 13.91
N ARG A 123 1.43 -8.46 13.26
CA ARG A 123 2.48 -9.26 13.90
C ARG A 123 3.77 -8.46 14.13
N VAL A 124 4.21 -7.68 13.14
CA VAL A 124 5.39 -6.81 13.28
C VAL A 124 5.21 -5.83 14.44
N VAL A 125 4.09 -5.11 14.48
CA VAL A 125 3.81 -4.13 15.53
C VAL A 125 3.68 -4.84 16.88
N ALA A 126 3.01 -5.98 16.96
CA ALA A 126 2.93 -6.74 18.21
C ALA A 126 4.31 -7.17 18.74
N ASP A 127 5.20 -7.66 17.86
CA ASP A 127 6.54 -8.09 18.23
C ASP A 127 7.42 -6.91 18.68
N VAL A 128 7.35 -5.78 17.97
CA VAL A 128 8.09 -4.56 18.31
C VAL A 128 7.60 -3.98 19.62
N VAL A 129 6.29 -3.82 19.80
CA VAL A 129 5.73 -3.28 21.04
C VAL A 129 6.01 -4.23 22.21
N GLY A 130 5.90 -5.56 22.01
CA GLY A 130 6.25 -6.53 23.04
C GLY A 130 7.69 -6.40 23.56
N LYS A 131 8.63 -6.03 22.68
CA LYS A 131 10.03 -5.74 23.04
C LYS A 131 10.22 -4.35 23.63
N ALA A 132 9.55 -3.34 23.07
CA ALA A 132 9.66 -1.93 23.44
C ALA A 132 9.02 -1.62 24.80
N LEU A 133 7.91 -2.28 25.13
CA LEU A 133 7.06 -1.93 26.27
C LEU A 133 7.81 -1.98 27.62
N PRO A 134 8.61 -3.02 27.96
CA PRO A 134 9.40 -3.02 29.19
C PRO A 134 10.42 -1.88 29.26
N MET A 135 11.04 -1.52 28.13
CA MET A 135 12.00 -0.42 28.07
C MET A 135 11.32 0.93 28.23
N ALA A 136 10.15 1.12 27.61
CA ALA A 136 9.32 2.30 27.78
C ALA A 136 8.88 2.48 29.25
N PHE A 137 8.48 1.39 29.92
CA PHE A 137 8.18 1.42 31.35
C PHE A 137 9.38 1.84 32.20
N ALA A 138 10.58 1.33 31.91
CA ALA A 138 11.78 1.73 32.62
C ALA A 138 12.15 3.21 32.35
N ALA A 139 12.09 3.64 31.09
CA ALA A 139 12.40 5.01 30.68
C ALA A 139 11.41 6.05 31.22
N ALA A 140 10.16 5.67 31.53
CA ALA A 140 9.19 6.55 32.18
C ALA A 140 9.73 7.14 33.50
N PHE A 141 10.57 6.39 34.22
CA PHE A 141 11.22 6.83 35.46
C PHE A 141 12.60 7.49 35.24
N GLY A 142 13.10 7.51 33.99
CA GLY A 142 14.38 8.10 33.61
C GLY A 142 14.33 9.60 33.34
N ASP A 143 15.46 10.14 32.90
CA ASP A 143 15.56 11.51 32.38
C ASP A 143 15.05 11.61 30.93
N GLU A 144 14.98 12.83 30.40
CA GLU A 144 14.51 13.08 29.02
C GLU A 144 15.39 12.39 27.97
N LYS A 145 16.70 12.33 28.20
CA LYS A 145 17.64 11.61 27.33
C LYS A 145 17.30 10.12 27.25
N THR A 146 17.03 9.49 28.39
CA THR A 146 16.67 8.07 28.45
C THR A 146 15.39 7.78 27.66
N ARG A 147 14.39 8.67 27.74
CA ARG A 147 13.15 8.54 26.95
C ARG A 147 13.44 8.62 25.45
N GLY A 148 14.19 9.63 25.03
CA GLY A 148 14.57 9.79 23.62
C GLY A 148 15.43 8.63 23.07
N ASP A 149 16.29 8.04 23.90
CA ASP A 149 17.09 6.87 23.50
C ASP A 149 16.19 5.62 23.26
N VAL A 150 15.15 5.42 24.08
CA VAL A 150 14.17 4.33 23.91
C VAL A 150 13.28 4.54 22.69
N GLU A 151 12.87 5.78 22.40
CA GLU A 151 12.11 6.11 21.20
C GLU A 151 12.89 5.73 19.93
N LYS A 152 14.13 6.22 19.80
CA LYS A 152 15.01 5.87 18.68
C LYS A 152 15.27 4.38 18.55
N MET A 153 15.45 3.69 19.69
CA MET A 153 15.63 2.24 19.68
C MET A 153 14.38 1.52 19.15
N THR A 154 13.19 2.01 19.51
CA THR A 154 11.91 1.44 19.08
C THR A 154 11.69 1.65 17.58
N GLU A 155 11.99 2.84 17.06
CA GLU A 155 12.00 3.14 15.62
C GLU A 155 12.94 2.17 14.87
N GLN A 156 14.17 2.00 15.36
CA GLN A 156 15.12 1.07 14.75
C GLN A 156 14.65 -0.39 14.82
N MET A 157 14.00 -0.82 15.91
CA MET A 157 13.42 -2.15 16.01
C MET A 157 12.33 -2.37 14.96
N PHE A 158 11.50 -1.35 14.72
CA PHE A 158 10.46 -1.41 13.71
C PHE A 158 11.03 -1.48 12.30
N LEU A 159 12.00 -0.62 11.98
CA LEU A 159 12.71 -0.64 10.70
C LEU A 159 13.40 -1.99 10.45
N ASN A 160 14.05 -2.56 11.47
CA ASN A 160 14.67 -3.89 11.37
C ASN A 160 13.62 -4.99 11.14
N ALA A 161 12.44 -4.89 11.77
CA ALA A 161 11.40 -5.91 11.66
C ALA A 161 10.74 -5.94 10.28
N ILE A 162 10.55 -4.79 9.63
CA ILE A 162 9.96 -4.72 8.28
C ILE A 162 10.97 -5.03 7.18
N THR A 163 12.26 -4.72 7.38
CA THR A 163 13.34 -4.97 6.42
C THR A 163 13.95 -6.37 6.55
N ASP A 164 13.55 -7.15 7.56
CA ASP A 164 14.00 -8.53 7.73
C ASP A 164 13.60 -9.38 6.50
N PRO A 165 14.54 -10.13 5.88
CA PRO A 165 14.21 -11.07 4.80
C PRO A 165 13.14 -12.11 5.18
N ASN A 166 12.97 -12.39 6.47
CA ASN A 166 11.97 -13.29 7.04
C ASN A 166 10.84 -12.55 7.78
N ALA A 167 10.68 -11.24 7.53
CA ALA A 167 9.55 -10.47 8.04
C ALA A 167 8.24 -11.24 7.77
N PRO A 168 7.36 -11.36 8.77
CA PRO A 168 6.16 -12.16 8.61
C PRO A 168 5.29 -11.56 7.51
N VAL A 169 4.69 -12.42 6.68
CA VAL A 169 3.77 -12.01 5.62
C VAL A 169 2.37 -12.56 5.88
N ALA A 170 1.37 -11.93 5.29
CA ALA A 170 -0.02 -12.39 5.30
C ALA A 170 -0.64 -12.17 3.92
N THR A 171 -1.54 -13.07 3.54
CA THR A 171 -2.30 -12.98 2.28
C THR A 171 -3.74 -12.59 2.57
N THR A 172 -4.24 -11.57 1.87
CA THR A 172 -5.63 -11.11 1.93
C THR A 172 -6.26 -11.22 0.55
N SER A 173 -7.58 -11.47 0.49
CA SER A 173 -8.32 -11.44 -0.77
C SER A 173 -8.92 -10.05 -0.98
N ALA A 174 -8.74 -9.51 -2.17
CA ALA A 174 -9.40 -8.29 -2.64
C ALA A 174 -10.23 -8.60 -3.90
N VAL A 175 -11.35 -7.90 -4.05
CA VAL A 175 -12.19 -7.95 -5.24
C VAL A 175 -12.15 -6.58 -5.90
N PHE A 176 -11.66 -6.54 -7.13
CA PHE A 176 -11.56 -5.34 -7.93
C PHE A 176 -12.81 -5.21 -8.81
N PRO A 177 -13.67 -4.21 -8.55
CA PRO A 177 -14.77 -3.89 -9.46
C PRO A 177 -14.22 -3.08 -10.63
N LEU A 178 -14.62 -3.45 -11.85
CA LEU A 178 -14.31 -2.71 -13.06
C LEU A 178 -15.58 -2.39 -13.84
N LYS A 179 -15.56 -1.24 -14.54
CA LYS A 179 -16.55 -0.87 -15.55
C LYS A 179 -15.88 -0.47 -16.84
N LYS A 180 -16.60 -0.65 -17.95
CA LYS A 180 -16.13 -0.24 -19.27
C LYS A 180 -16.45 1.24 -19.50
N VAL A 181 -15.42 2.05 -19.73
CA VAL A 181 -15.50 3.48 -20.05
C VAL A 181 -14.83 3.69 -21.41
N ASP A 182 -15.56 4.22 -22.39
CA ASP A 182 -15.06 4.47 -23.75
C ASP A 182 -14.36 3.27 -24.40
N GLY A 183 -14.92 2.08 -24.15
CA GLY A 183 -14.37 0.83 -24.69
C GLY A 183 -13.21 0.24 -23.90
N GLN A 184 -12.73 0.90 -22.84
CA GLN A 184 -11.62 0.48 -21.97
C GLN A 184 -12.12 0.02 -20.60
N TRP A 185 -11.49 -0.99 -20.03
CA TRP A 185 -11.75 -1.39 -18.64
C TRP A 185 -11.07 -0.43 -17.67
N LYS A 186 -11.81 -0.02 -16.64
CA LYS A 186 -11.34 0.88 -15.59
C LYS A 186 -11.83 0.39 -14.23
N ILE A 187 -11.00 0.51 -13.21
CA ILE A 187 -11.35 0.21 -11.82
C ILE A 187 -12.40 1.22 -11.35
N SER A 188 -13.49 0.70 -10.78
CA SER A 188 -14.65 1.47 -10.35
C SER A 188 -14.97 1.27 -8.87
N GLY A 189 -13.94 1.06 -8.06
CA GLY A 189 -14.07 0.93 -6.61
C GLY A 189 -14.53 2.23 -5.97
N ASP A 190 -15.19 2.12 -4.82
CA ASP A 190 -15.58 3.23 -3.97
C ASP A 190 -14.54 3.47 -2.86
N GLU A 191 -14.89 4.30 -1.88
CA GLU A 191 -14.05 4.60 -0.70
C GLU A 191 -13.73 3.33 0.11
N GLU A 192 -14.71 2.45 0.32
CA GLU A 192 -14.53 1.19 1.05
C GLU A 192 -13.53 0.27 0.32
N PHE A 193 -13.63 0.17 -1.00
CA PHE A 193 -12.63 -0.51 -1.81
C PHE A 193 -11.24 0.11 -1.64
N GLY A 194 -11.15 1.44 -1.67
CA GLY A 194 -9.90 2.17 -1.47
C GLY A 194 -9.24 1.85 -0.12
N GLU A 195 -9.99 1.94 0.98
CA GLU A 195 -9.52 1.60 2.32
C GLU A 195 -9.09 0.13 2.44
N SER A 196 -9.88 -0.79 1.87
CA SER A 196 -9.58 -2.22 1.85
C SER A 196 -8.30 -2.51 1.07
N LEU A 197 -8.11 -1.86 -0.07
CA LEU A 197 -6.92 -1.98 -0.90
C LEU A 197 -5.69 -1.43 -0.17
N VAL A 198 -5.76 -0.25 0.44
CA VAL A 198 -4.66 0.31 1.26
C VAL A 198 -4.29 -0.63 2.38
N ASN A 199 -5.28 -1.17 3.10
CA ASN A 199 -5.04 -2.14 4.16
C ASN A 199 -4.37 -3.43 3.63
N ALA A 200 -4.80 -3.95 2.48
CA ALA A 200 -4.18 -5.13 1.89
C ALA A 200 -2.72 -4.88 1.49
N LEU A 201 -2.45 -3.73 0.86
CA LEU A 201 -1.12 -3.37 0.37
C LEU A 201 -0.15 -3.03 1.50
N THR A 202 -0.63 -2.32 2.53
CA THR A 202 0.16 -1.95 3.72
C THR A 202 0.18 -3.03 4.80
N GLY A 203 -0.39 -4.20 4.54
CA GLY A 203 -0.28 -5.31 5.49
C GLY A 203 -1.14 -5.19 6.74
N ASN A 204 -2.24 -4.44 6.66
CA ASN A 204 -3.13 -4.02 7.75
C ASN A 204 -2.47 -3.08 8.77
N LEU A 205 -1.61 -2.17 8.30
CA LEU A 205 -0.95 -1.17 9.17
C LEU A 205 -1.97 -0.31 9.95
N GLY A 206 -2.99 0.21 9.28
CA GLY A 206 -4.02 1.03 9.93
C GLY A 206 -4.68 0.30 11.11
N LYS A 207 -5.15 -0.94 10.86
CA LYS A 207 -5.73 -1.80 11.90
C LYS A 207 -4.74 -2.13 13.02
N ALA A 208 -3.46 -2.34 12.69
CA ALA A 208 -2.44 -2.61 13.70
C ALA A 208 -2.29 -1.42 14.65
N LEU A 209 -2.25 -0.18 14.13
CA LEU A 209 -2.13 1.02 14.93
C LEU A 209 -3.40 1.34 15.74
N GLU A 210 -4.59 1.05 15.21
CA GLU A 210 -5.86 1.16 15.95
C GLU A 210 -5.90 0.32 17.22
N VAL A 211 -5.40 -0.93 17.16
CA VAL A 211 -5.35 -1.82 18.34
C VAL A 211 -4.51 -1.18 19.45
N TRP A 212 -3.37 -0.59 19.12
CA TRP A 212 -2.45 -0.01 20.11
C TRP A 212 -2.85 1.39 20.59
N SER A 213 -3.55 2.16 19.76
CA SER A 213 -4.13 3.45 20.15
C SER A 213 -5.45 3.30 20.92
N ASN A 214 -5.93 2.07 21.13
CA ASN A 214 -7.19 1.80 21.81
C ASN A 214 -7.23 2.45 23.21
N PRO A 215 -8.21 3.35 23.48
CA PRO A 215 -8.30 4.07 24.74
C PRO A 215 -8.38 3.17 25.98
N ALA A 216 -8.95 1.96 25.86
CA ALA A 216 -9.03 1.00 26.95
C ALA A 216 -7.65 0.41 27.30
N LEU A 217 -6.82 0.09 26.30
CA LEU A 217 -5.44 -0.36 26.52
C LEU A 217 -4.58 0.77 27.07
N VAL A 218 -4.76 2.00 26.56
CA VAL A 218 -4.11 3.20 27.10
C VAL A 218 -4.54 3.47 28.55
N ALA A 219 -5.81 3.26 28.89
CA ALA A 219 -6.30 3.40 30.26
C ALA A 219 -5.78 2.27 31.17
N LEU A 220 -5.69 1.05 30.67
CA LEU A 220 -5.14 -0.10 31.39
C LEU A 220 -3.64 0.11 31.67
N GLY A 221 -2.87 0.61 30.70
CA GLY A 221 -1.48 1.00 30.89
C GLY A 221 -1.32 2.12 31.92
N ARG A 222 -2.16 3.16 31.86
CA ARG A 222 -2.20 4.23 32.88
C ARG A 222 -2.55 3.70 34.28
N LYS A 223 -3.48 2.75 34.38
CA LYS A 223 -3.91 2.14 35.64
C LYS A 223 -2.82 1.25 36.22
N ALA A 224 -2.21 0.38 35.41
CA ALA A 224 -1.09 -0.46 35.82
C ALA A 224 0.13 0.38 36.29
N PHE A 225 0.39 1.50 35.63
CA PHE A 225 1.41 2.47 36.05
C PHE A 225 1.07 3.13 37.40
N ALA A 226 -0.20 3.48 37.62
CA ALA A 226 -0.67 4.03 38.90
C ALA A 226 -0.64 3.01 40.05
N GLU A 227 -0.80 1.73 39.76
CA GLU A 227 -0.85 0.64 40.74
C GLU A 227 0.54 0.05 41.08
N GLY A 228 1.60 0.46 40.36
CA GLY A 228 2.90 -0.22 40.36
C GLY A 228 4.02 0.27 41.31
N HIS A 229 4.04 1.48 41.89
CA HIS A 229 4.99 1.90 42.99
C HIS A 229 4.76 3.37 43.51
N PRO A 230 5.42 3.83 44.62
CA PRO A 230 4.77 4.50 45.76
C PRO A 230 4.84 6.03 45.71
N LEU A 231 4.19 6.67 44.74
CA LEU A 231 4.04 8.13 44.72
C LEU A 231 2.59 8.56 44.51
N GLY A 232 1.70 7.99 45.32
CA GLY A 232 0.33 8.48 45.52
C GLY A 232 0.24 9.80 46.29
N TRP A 233 1.14 10.77 46.07
CA TRP A 233 1.20 12.01 46.86
C TRP A 233 1.14 13.33 46.09
N ARG A 234 0.72 13.35 44.81
CA ARG A 234 0.58 14.62 44.08
C ARG A 234 -0.69 14.87 43.27
N TYR A 235 -1.73 14.07 43.43
CA TYR A 235 -3.07 14.42 42.92
C TYR A 235 -4.15 14.26 44.00
N SER A 236 -3.99 14.94 45.14
CA SER A 236 -5.12 15.15 46.08
C SER A 236 -5.12 16.51 46.80
N LYS A 237 -4.22 17.45 46.48
CA LYS A 237 -4.17 18.75 47.17
C LYS A 237 -5.03 19.88 46.57
N ASN A 238 -5.71 19.65 45.45
CA ASN A 238 -6.61 20.66 44.87
C ASN A 238 -8.10 20.33 44.93
N LEU A 239 -8.49 19.30 45.67
CA LEU A 239 -9.90 19.12 46.08
C LEU A 239 -10.01 19.48 47.56
N LYS A 240 -10.20 20.77 47.85
CA LYS A 240 -10.83 21.18 49.11
C LYS A 240 -12.32 20.82 49.01
N PRO A 241 -12.88 20.03 49.93
CA PRO A 241 -14.33 19.89 50.05
C PRO A 241 -14.90 20.87 51.08
N SER A 242 -16.16 21.25 50.83
CA SER A 242 -17.12 21.98 51.68
C SER A 242 -16.94 23.50 51.83
N GLY A 243 -18.01 24.30 51.83
CA GLY A 243 -19.39 23.94 52.12
C GLY A 243 -20.42 24.95 51.62
N ASN A 244 -21.64 24.45 51.52
CA ASN A 244 -22.89 25.20 51.52
C ASN A 244 -23.00 26.04 52.80
N SER A 245 -23.47 27.29 52.67
CA SER A 245 -24.68 27.78 53.37
C SER A 245 -24.93 29.26 53.08
N SER A 246 -26.16 29.53 52.61
CA SER A 246 -26.93 30.78 52.68
C SER A 246 -26.53 31.93 51.76
#